data_AF-A0A6J5FDU4-F1
#
_entry.id   AF-A0A6J5FDU4-F1
#
_cell.length_a   1.000
_cell.length_b   1.000
_cell.length_c   1.000
_cell.angle_alpha   90.00
_cell.angle_beta   90.00
_cell.angle_gamma   90.00
#
_symmetry.space_group_name_H-M   'P 1'
#
loop_
_entity.id
_entity.type
_entity.pdbx_description
1 polymer ?
#
loop_
_entity_poly.entity_id
_entity_poly.type
_entity_poly.pdbx_seq_one_letter_code
_entity_poly.pdbx_strand_id
1 'polypeptide(L)'
;MRAMLWWCQDAIPAKRIGDMQRITITIDDFLLATLDDTMKRRAYSSRSEALRDILRAHRSKELLADAHAQCVGTLTIVFEHGVRELAQRLSDAYHEQHALIVSSSRIYLDHDNCLEALVLRGEVDTIQQFAWSLASQRGVRNSNLHLMPLMKESAPPHEHLHV
;
A
#
# COMPACT_ATOMS: atom_id res chain seq x y z
N MET A 1 7.02 -49.96 -15.40
CA MET A 1 7.71 -48.82 -16.05
C MET A 1 7.50 -47.60 -15.17
N ARG A 2 8.60 -47.03 -14.66
CA ARG A 2 8.66 -46.01 -13.59
C ARG A 2 8.34 -44.61 -14.10
N ALA A 3 7.56 -43.89 -13.29
CA ALA A 3 7.69 -42.50 -12.86
C ALA A 3 7.99 -41.41 -13.90
N MET A 4 7.05 -40.47 -14.06
CA MET A 4 7.37 -39.05 -14.29
C MET A 4 6.17 -38.14 -13.92
N LEU A 5 5.95 -37.96 -12.63
CA LEU A 5 5.17 -36.87 -12.05
C LEU A 5 5.96 -36.41 -10.84
N TRP A 6 6.55 -35.22 -10.91
CA TRP A 6 6.34 -34.15 -9.94
C TRP A 6 7.38 -33.05 -10.16
N TRP A 7 6.88 -31.85 -10.44
CA TRP A 7 7.62 -30.62 -10.28
C TRP A 7 7.91 -30.45 -8.79
N CYS A 8 9.18 -30.34 -8.42
CA CYS A 8 9.57 -29.87 -7.10
C CYS A 8 9.25 -28.37 -7.05
N GLN A 9 8.04 -28.03 -6.65
CA GLN A 9 7.80 -26.74 -6.01
C GLN A 9 8.56 -26.82 -4.68
N ASP A 10 9.79 -26.31 -4.67
CA ASP A 10 10.50 -26.04 -3.44
C ASP A 10 9.74 -24.96 -2.69
N ALA A 11 8.79 -25.41 -1.87
CA ALA A 11 8.13 -24.59 -0.88
C ALA A 11 9.23 -24.03 0.02
N ILE A 12 9.44 -22.71 -0.05
CA ILE A 12 10.31 -22.00 0.88
C ILE A 12 9.80 -22.35 2.28
N PRO A 13 10.59 -23.04 3.12
CA PRO A 13 10.13 -23.42 4.45
C PRO A 13 9.73 -22.15 5.21
N ALA A 14 8.60 -22.22 5.93
CA ALA A 14 8.07 -21.13 6.74
C ALA A 14 9.07 -20.76 7.83
N LYS A 15 10.05 -19.94 7.47
CA LYS A 15 11.09 -19.44 8.34
C LYS A 15 10.44 -18.48 9.32
N ARG A 16 10.75 -18.62 10.61
CA ARG A 16 10.27 -17.69 11.65
C ARG A 16 10.59 -16.25 11.24
N ILE A 17 9.59 -15.37 11.38
CA ILE A 17 9.73 -13.92 11.23
C ILE A 17 10.75 -13.46 12.28
N GLY A 18 12.03 -13.43 11.93
CA GLY A 18 13.10 -13.10 12.87
C GLY A 18 14.50 -13.60 12.47
N ASP A 19 14.62 -14.68 11.68
CA ASP A 19 15.95 -15.21 11.35
C ASP A 19 16.60 -14.42 10.19
N MET A 20 17.53 -13.54 10.54
CA MET A 20 18.37 -12.83 9.59
C MET A 20 19.34 -13.80 8.89
N GLN A 21 19.55 -13.66 7.58
CA GLN A 21 20.59 -14.38 6.85
C GLN A 21 21.68 -13.41 6.42
N ARG A 22 22.93 -13.85 6.56
CA ARG A 22 24.08 -13.12 6.04
C ARG A 22 24.40 -13.65 4.64
N ILE A 23 24.41 -12.75 3.67
CA ILE A 23 24.81 -13.02 2.29
C ILE A 23 25.94 -12.06 1.91
N THR A 24 26.82 -12.49 1.00
CA THR A 24 27.82 -11.64 0.35
C THR A 24 27.35 -11.35 -1.06
N ILE A 25 27.31 -10.08 -1.45
CA ILE A 25 26.85 -9.65 -2.78
C ILE A 25 28.02 -8.96 -3.47
N THR A 26 28.28 -9.33 -4.72
CA THR A 26 29.18 -8.57 -5.61
C THR A 26 28.34 -7.58 -6.41
N ILE A 27 28.69 -6.30 -6.38
CA ILE A 27 28.02 -5.22 -7.12
C ILE A 27 29.09 -4.30 -7.72
N ASP A 28 28.78 -3.65 -8.84
CA ASP A 28 29.69 -2.68 -9.45
C ASP A 28 29.73 -1.35 -8.67
N ASP A 29 30.75 -0.54 -8.97
CA ASP A 29 31.01 0.73 -8.30
C ASP A 29 29.87 1.74 -8.46
N PHE A 30 29.18 1.74 -9.60
CA PHE A 30 28.07 2.66 -9.86
C PHE A 30 26.85 2.32 -8.98
N LEU A 31 26.51 1.03 -8.86
CA LEU A 31 25.43 0.58 -7.99
C LEU A 31 25.76 0.79 -6.51
N LEU A 32 27.02 0.55 -6.10
CA LEU A 32 27.46 0.82 -4.73
C LEU A 32 27.35 2.32 -4.40
N ALA A 33 27.80 3.19 -5.30
CA ALA A 33 27.69 4.64 -5.13
C ALA A 33 26.22 5.09 -5.05
N THR A 34 25.34 4.51 -5.88
CA THR A 34 23.89 4.78 -5.87
C THR A 34 23.24 4.38 -4.53
N LEU A 35 23.67 3.24 -3.96
CA LEU A 35 23.19 2.79 -2.65
C LEU A 35 23.65 3.75 -1.54
N ASP A 36 24.94 4.11 -1.51
CA ASP A 36 25.51 5.01 -0.50
C ASP A 36 24.89 6.42 -0.54
N ASP A 37 24.60 6.93 -1.74
CA ASP A 37 23.88 8.19 -1.93
C ASP A 37 22.42 8.11 -1.45
N THR A 38 21.74 6.99 -1.73
CA THR A 38 20.39 6.73 -1.21
C THR A 38 20.37 6.65 0.32
N MET A 39 21.39 6.04 0.92
CA MET A 39 21.56 6.00 2.37
C MET A 39 21.69 7.39 2.99
N LYS A 40 22.47 8.28 2.38
CA LYS A 40 22.61 9.67 2.85
C LYS A 40 21.29 10.42 2.80
N ARG A 41 20.55 10.33 1.69
CA ARG A 41 19.26 11.02 1.53
C ARG A 41 18.18 10.53 2.49
N ARG A 42 18.14 9.22 2.76
CA ARG A 42 17.09 8.58 3.57
C ARG A 42 17.52 8.28 5.00
N ALA A 43 18.72 8.72 5.39
CA ALA A 43 19.30 8.54 6.73
C ALA A 43 19.32 7.08 7.23
N TYR A 44 19.60 6.11 6.35
CA TYR A 44 19.71 4.71 6.77
C TYR A 44 20.97 4.47 7.61
N SER A 45 20.85 3.64 8.65
CA SER A 45 21.94 3.30 9.56
C SER A 45 22.95 2.30 8.96
N SER A 46 22.53 1.52 7.95
CA SER A 46 23.38 0.51 7.31
C SER A 46 22.95 0.18 5.88
N ARG A 47 23.89 -0.32 5.06
CA ARG A 47 23.61 -0.83 3.70
C ARG A 47 22.59 -1.96 3.72
N SER A 48 22.63 -2.82 4.74
CA SER A 48 21.68 -3.92 4.91
C SER A 48 20.26 -3.44 5.22
N GLU A 49 20.10 -2.30 5.89
CA GLU A 49 18.79 -1.66 6.09
C GLU A 49 18.26 -1.07 4.79
N ALA A 50 19.09 -0.28 4.10
CA ALA A 50 18.74 0.31 2.82
C ALA A 50 18.33 -0.76 1.79
N LEU A 51 19.12 -1.84 1.67
CA LEU A 51 18.83 -2.93 0.76
C LEU A 51 17.53 -3.66 1.12
N ARG A 52 17.28 -3.93 2.41
CA ARG A 52 16.02 -4.54 2.86
C ARG A 52 14.82 -3.68 2.51
N ASP A 53 14.93 -2.36 2.69
CA ASP A 53 13.83 -1.45 2.38
C ASP A 53 13.56 -1.38 0.87
N ILE A 54 14.61 -1.31 0.05
CA ILE A 54 14.51 -1.37 -1.41
C ILE A 54 13.83 -2.67 -1.86
N LEU A 55 14.24 -3.82 -1.29
CA LEU A 55 13.64 -5.12 -1.61
C LEU A 55 12.17 -5.20 -1.18
N ARG A 56 11.82 -4.67 0.00
CA ARG A 56 10.42 -4.61 0.45
C ARG A 56 9.57 -3.72 -0.45
N ALA A 57 10.09 -2.55 -0.83
CA ALA A 57 9.42 -1.64 -1.74
C ALA A 57 9.23 -2.28 -3.13
N HIS A 58 10.25 -2.98 -3.65
CA HIS A 58 10.15 -3.71 -4.90
C HIS A 58 9.08 -4.81 -4.82
N ARG A 59 9.12 -5.64 -3.78
CA ARG A 59 8.13 -6.70 -3.56
C ARG A 59 6.71 -6.14 -3.41
N SER A 60 6.57 -5.01 -2.71
CA SER A 60 5.30 -4.33 -2.56
C SER A 60 4.72 -3.91 -3.92
N LYS A 61 5.55 -3.38 -4.82
CA LYS A 61 5.13 -3.01 -6.17
C LYS A 61 4.69 -4.22 -7.00
N GLU A 62 5.41 -5.33 -6.90
CA GLU A 62 5.01 -6.58 -7.59
C GLU A 62 3.64 -7.07 -7.12
N LEU A 63 3.41 -7.08 -5.80
CA LEU A 63 2.12 -7.53 -5.24
C LEU A 63 0.97 -6.62 -5.68
N LEU A 64 1.21 -5.31 -5.77
CA LEU A 64 0.22 -4.34 -6.22
C LEU A 64 0.03 -4.33 -7.75
N ALA A 65 0.82 -5.08 -8.52
CA ALA A 65 0.63 -5.21 -9.96
C ALA A 65 -0.54 -6.15 -10.32
N ASP A 66 -0.95 -7.01 -9.38
CA ASP A 66 -2.17 -7.82 -9.51
C ASP A 66 -3.39 -6.99 -9.11
N ALA A 67 -4.28 -6.76 -10.07
CA ALA A 67 -5.53 -6.02 -9.91
C ALA A 67 -6.44 -6.59 -8.81
N HIS A 68 -6.38 -7.90 -8.56
CA HIS A 68 -7.21 -8.60 -7.59
C HIS A 68 -6.51 -8.82 -6.24
N ALA A 69 -5.28 -8.35 -6.08
CA ALA A 69 -4.58 -8.44 -4.81
C ALA A 69 -5.31 -7.61 -3.74
N GLN A 70 -5.46 -8.20 -2.55
CA GLN A 70 -6.02 -7.48 -1.40
C GLN A 70 -5.00 -6.47 -0.87
N CYS A 71 -5.46 -5.24 -0.62
CA CYS A 71 -4.62 -4.15 -0.15
C CYS A 71 -5.37 -3.23 0.81
N VAL A 72 -4.60 -2.36 1.47
CA VAL A 72 -5.10 -1.19 2.20
C VAL A 72 -4.64 0.03 1.42
N GLY A 73 -5.52 1.02 1.30
CA GLY A 73 -5.21 2.30 0.67
C GLY A 73 -5.42 3.45 1.64
N THR A 74 -4.64 4.51 1.47
CA THR A 74 -4.99 5.83 1.99
C THR A 74 -5.22 6.75 0.80
N LEU A 75 -6.43 7.27 0.69
CA LEU A 75 -6.80 8.26 -0.31
C LEU A 75 -6.89 9.62 0.38
N THR A 76 -6.15 10.60 -0.10
CA THR A 76 -6.28 11.99 0.35
C THR A 76 -6.79 12.84 -0.80
N ILE A 77 -7.90 13.53 -0.59
CA ILE A 77 -8.46 14.49 -1.54
C ILE A 77 -8.50 15.88 -0.93
N VAL A 78 -8.24 16.91 -1.74
CA VAL A 78 -8.50 18.32 -1.39
C VAL A 78 -9.58 18.83 -2.33
N PHE A 79 -10.63 19.41 -1.78
CA PHE A 79 -11.76 19.91 -2.55
C PHE A 79 -12.33 21.21 -1.99
N GLU A 80 -12.98 21.97 -2.87
CA GLU A 80 -13.63 23.23 -2.51
C GLU A 80 -15.05 22.96 -2.01
N HIS A 81 -15.36 23.28 -0.74
CA HIS A 81 -16.64 22.90 -0.14
C HIS A 81 -17.81 23.76 -0.63
N GLY A 82 -17.54 24.98 -1.11
CA GLY A 82 -18.53 25.88 -1.69
C GLY A 82 -19.04 25.47 -3.08
N VAL A 83 -18.40 24.47 -3.72
CA VAL A 83 -18.85 23.95 -5.02
C VAL A 83 -20.19 23.24 -4.84
N ARG A 84 -21.20 23.77 -5.53
CA ARG A 84 -22.57 23.26 -5.49
C ARG A 84 -22.61 21.74 -5.70
N GLU A 85 -23.33 21.07 -4.81
CA GLU A 85 -23.59 19.63 -4.82
C GLU A 85 -22.34 18.74 -4.69
N LEU A 86 -21.12 19.29 -4.50
CA LEU A 86 -19.93 18.45 -4.35
C LEU A 86 -19.95 17.64 -3.06
N ALA A 87 -20.28 18.26 -1.94
CA ALA A 87 -20.37 17.55 -0.66
C ALA A 87 -21.37 16.40 -0.70
N GLN A 88 -22.51 16.60 -1.37
CA GLN A 88 -23.52 15.55 -1.55
C GLN A 88 -23.01 14.43 -2.46
N ARG A 89 -22.45 14.76 -3.64
CA ARG A 89 -21.90 13.76 -4.57
C ARG A 89 -20.79 12.92 -3.93
N LEU A 90 -19.91 13.53 -3.13
CA LEU A 90 -18.89 12.80 -2.38
C LEU A 90 -19.53 11.87 -1.34
N SER A 91 -20.52 12.36 -0.58
CA SER A 91 -21.25 11.55 0.39
C SER A 91 -21.95 10.36 -0.27
N ASP A 92 -22.61 10.56 -1.41
CA ASP A 92 -23.29 9.50 -2.16
C ASP A 92 -22.29 8.45 -2.65
N ALA A 93 -21.17 8.88 -3.23
CA ALA A 93 -20.09 7.99 -3.64
C ALA A 93 -19.52 7.17 -2.46
N TYR A 94 -19.41 7.76 -1.27
CA TYR A 94 -18.96 7.05 -0.08
C TYR A 94 -19.98 6.01 0.40
N HIS A 95 -21.27 6.34 0.32
CA HIS A 95 -22.35 5.42 0.66
C HIS A 95 -22.40 4.21 -0.29
N GLU A 96 -22.27 4.46 -1.59
CA GLU A 96 -22.22 3.40 -2.61
C GLU A 96 -21.05 2.43 -2.37
N GLN A 97 -19.90 2.95 -1.92
CA GLN A 97 -18.66 2.19 -1.69
C GLN A 97 -18.32 1.99 -0.20
N HIS A 98 -19.33 1.98 0.68
CA HIS A 98 -19.12 1.88 2.13
C HIS A 98 -18.34 0.63 2.55
N ALA A 99 -18.41 -0.46 1.79
CA ALA A 99 -17.67 -1.68 2.05
C ALA A 99 -16.14 -1.53 1.86
N LEU A 100 -15.71 -0.56 1.04
CA LEU A 100 -14.29 -0.26 0.81
C LEU A 100 -13.73 0.70 1.88
N ILE A 101 -14.57 1.59 2.42
CA ILE A 101 -14.14 2.65 3.33
C ILE A 101 -14.09 2.12 4.76
N VAL A 102 -12.88 2.00 5.30
CA VAL A 102 -12.64 1.63 6.70
C VAL A 102 -12.90 2.83 7.61
N SER A 103 -12.45 4.01 7.18
CA SER A 103 -12.68 5.27 7.88
C SER A 103 -12.49 6.47 6.96
N SER A 104 -13.08 7.59 7.32
CA SER A 104 -12.82 8.89 6.70
C SER A 104 -12.63 9.97 7.76
N SER A 105 -11.75 10.93 7.48
CA SER A 105 -11.52 12.10 8.32
C SER A 105 -11.50 13.35 7.45
N ARG A 106 -12.36 14.31 7.77
CA ARG A 106 -12.43 15.60 7.09
C ARG A 106 -11.78 16.68 7.94
N ILE A 107 -10.95 17.48 7.29
CA ILE A 107 -10.18 18.58 7.88
C ILE A 107 -10.49 19.85 7.09
N TYR A 108 -10.93 20.91 7.78
CA TYR A 108 -11.05 22.23 7.18
C TYR A 108 -9.66 22.86 7.09
N LEU A 109 -9.17 23.10 5.87
CA LEU A 109 -7.85 23.70 5.65
C LEU A 109 -7.92 25.22 5.76
N ASP A 110 -8.96 25.80 5.16
CA ASP A 110 -9.21 27.24 5.14
C ASP A 110 -10.71 27.51 4.89
N HIS A 111 -11.05 28.76 4.54
CA HIS A 111 -12.43 29.18 4.30
C HIS A 111 -13.09 28.45 3.14
N ASP A 112 -12.34 27.99 2.13
CA ASP A 112 -12.89 27.43 0.88
C ASP A 112 -12.54 25.96 0.69
N ASN A 113 -11.46 25.47 1.32
CA ASN A 113 -10.90 24.14 1.07
C ASN A 113 -11.06 23.19 2.26
N CYS A 114 -11.47 21.97 1.93
CA CYS A 114 -11.44 20.82 2.82
C CYS A 114 -10.42 19.80 2.30
N LEU A 115 -9.72 19.16 3.24
CA LEU A 115 -9.00 17.92 2.99
C LEU A 115 -9.82 16.76 3.56
N GLU A 116 -9.89 15.66 2.83
CA GLU A 116 -10.45 14.42 3.34
C GLU A 116 -9.47 13.28 3.15
N ALA A 117 -9.19 12.58 4.24
CA ALA A 117 -8.33 11.40 4.29
C ALA A 117 -9.20 10.17 4.52
N LEU A 118 -9.21 9.24 3.56
CA LEU A 118 -9.95 7.99 3.62
C LEU A 118 -8.97 6.83 3.79
N VAL A 119 -9.26 5.92 4.70
CA VAL A 119 -8.62 4.60 4.79
C VAL A 119 -9.52 3.60 4.08
N LEU A 120 -8.94 2.89 3.11
CA LEU A 120 -9.64 1.97 2.21
C LEU A 120 -9.11 0.55 2.38
N ARG A 121 -9.94 -0.47 2.16
CA ARG A 121 -9.54 -1.88 2.14
C ARG A 121 -10.30 -2.62 1.05
N GLY A 122 -9.60 -3.39 0.22
CA GLY A 122 -10.19 -4.14 -0.88
C GLY A 122 -9.18 -4.55 -1.94
N GLU A 123 -9.67 -4.94 -3.11
CA GLU A 123 -8.84 -5.24 -4.28
C GLU A 123 -8.20 -3.96 -4.84
N VAL A 124 -6.99 -4.08 -5.39
CA VAL A 124 -6.23 -2.97 -5.96
C VAL A 124 -7.06 -2.19 -6.98
N ASP A 125 -7.65 -2.88 -7.95
CA ASP A 125 -8.38 -2.24 -9.05
C ASP A 125 -9.64 -1.53 -8.53
N THR A 126 -10.39 -2.17 -7.64
CA THR A 126 -11.58 -1.59 -7.03
C THR A 126 -11.26 -0.30 -6.25
N ILE A 127 -10.18 -0.28 -5.48
CA ILE A 127 -9.74 0.93 -4.76
C ILE A 127 -9.29 2.02 -5.75
N GLN A 128 -8.57 1.66 -6.81
CA GLN A 128 -8.10 2.63 -7.82
C GLN A 128 -9.26 3.27 -8.57
N GLN A 129 -10.24 2.47 -9.01
CA GLN A 129 -11.44 2.94 -9.70
C GLN A 129 -12.25 3.90 -8.82
N PHE A 130 -12.41 3.57 -7.54
CA PHE A 130 -13.06 4.46 -6.58
C PHE A 130 -12.28 5.77 -6.39
N ALA A 131 -10.96 5.71 -6.25
CA ALA A 131 -10.14 6.92 -6.14
C ALA A 131 -10.22 7.81 -7.39
N TRP A 132 -10.27 7.22 -8.59
CA TRP A 132 -10.45 7.95 -9.85
C TRP A 132 -11.84 8.56 -9.98
N SER A 133 -12.89 7.88 -9.53
CA SER A 133 -14.26 8.43 -9.58
C SER A 133 -14.41 9.66 -8.67
N LEU A 134 -13.71 9.70 -7.54
CA LEU A 134 -13.62 10.87 -6.67
C LEU A 134 -12.75 11.97 -7.29
N ALA A 135 -11.57 11.62 -7.80
CA ALA A 135 -10.64 12.58 -8.42
C ALA A 135 -11.24 13.31 -9.63
N SER A 136 -12.17 12.68 -10.34
CA SER A 136 -12.85 13.26 -11.50
C SER A 136 -14.06 14.14 -11.15
N GLN A 137 -14.46 14.23 -9.88
CA GLN A 137 -15.55 15.11 -9.46
C GLN A 137 -15.14 16.58 -9.62
N ARG A 138 -15.95 17.35 -10.36
CA ARG A 138 -15.80 18.81 -10.43
C ARG A 138 -15.77 19.43 -9.03
N GLY A 139 -14.68 20.13 -8.73
CA GLY A 139 -14.41 20.80 -7.45
C GLY A 139 -13.41 20.06 -6.54
N VAL A 140 -13.01 18.83 -6.91
CA VAL A 140 -11.81 18.20 -6.37
C VAL A 140 -10.58 18.80 -7.04
N ARG A 141 -9.66 19.34 -6.24
CA ARG A 141 -8.45 20.05 -6.69
C ARG A 141 -7.25 19.11 -6.74
N ASN A 142 -7.13 18.25 -5.74
CA ASN A 142 -6.04 17.29 -5.63
C ASN A 142 -6.57 15.94 -5.14
N SER A 143 -5.98 14.86 -5.64
CA SER A 143 -6.22 13.49 -5.17
C SER A 143 -4.91 12.73 -5.16
N ASN A 144 -4.62 11.99 -4.09
CA ASN A 144 -3.45 11.15 -3.98
C ASN A 144 -3.84 9.83 -3.31
N LEU A 145 -3.61 8.72 -4.01
CA LEU A 145 -3.85 7.38 -3.53
C LEU A 145 -2.50 6.71 -3.26
N HIS A 146 -2.31 6.25 -2.02
CA HIS A 146 -1.20 5.38 -1.65
C HIS A 146 -1.73 3.99 -1.28
N LEU A 147 -1.21 2.95 -1.93
CA LEU A 147 -1.61 1.57 -1.71
C LEU A 147 -0.52 0.78 -1.00
N MET A 148 -0.94 -0.12 -0.12
CA MET A 148 -0.07 -1.03 0.62
C MET A 148 -0.65 -2.44 0.51
N PRO A 149 0.10 -3.44 0.02
CA PRO A 149 -0.40 -4.79 -0.12
C PRO A 149 -0.67 -5.38 1.26
N LEU A 150 -1.79 -6.08 1.39
CA LEU A 150 -2.03 -6.91 2.56
C LEU A 150 -1.29 -8.23 2.33
N MET A 151 -0.13 -8.37 2.97
CA MET A 151 0.48 -9.68 3.09
C MET A 151 -0.50 -10.52 3.92
N LYS A 152 -0.89 -11.71 3.41
CA LYS A 152 -1.48 -12.74 4.27
C LYS A 152 -0.44 -13.07 5.32
N GLU A 153 -0.57 -12.46 6.48
CA GLU A 153 0.15 -12.90 7.65
C GLU A 153 -0.34 -14.32 7.93
N SER A 154 0.54 -15.30 7.80
CA SER A 154 0.40 -16.57 8.50
C SER A 154 0.64 -16.32 10.00
N ALA A 155 -0.14 -15.40 10.58
CA ALA A 155 -0.22 -15.21 12.01
C ALA A 155 -1.16 -16.29 12.56
N PRO A 156 -0.73 -17.08 13.57
CA PRO A 156 -1.65 -17.99 14.24
C PRO A 156 -2.81 -17.18 14.85
N PRO A 157 -4.02 -17.74 14.92
CA PRO A 157 -5.17 -17.04 15.50
C PRO A 157 -4.83 -16.57 16.92
N HIS A 158 -4.92 -15.27 17.15
CA HIS A 158 -4.86 -14.70 18.50
C HIS A 158 -6.15 -15.10 19.23
N GLU A 159 -6.08 -16.10 20.11
CA GLU A 159 -7.13 -16.33 21.10
C GLU A 159 -7.15 -15.14 22.06
N HIS A 160 -8.18 -14.30 21.94
CA HIS A 160 -8.50 -13.35 22.99
C HIS A 160 -9.06 -14.13 24.18
N LEU A 161 -8.27 -14.21 25.26
CA LEU A 161 -8.80 -14.55 26.57
C LEU A 161 -9.77 -13.45 26.99
N HIS A 162 -11.06 -13.75 26.91
CA HIS A 162 -12.08 -13.01 27.64
C HIS A 162 -11.90 -13.33 29.13
N VAL A 163 -11.52 -12.32 29.91
CA VAL A 163 -11.60 -12.31 31.38
C VAL A 163 -12.94 -11.72 31.78
#